data_AF-A0A7X7MG04-F1
#
_entry.id   AF-A0A7X7MG04-F1
#
_cell.length_a   1.000
_cell.length_b   1.000
_cell.length_c   1.000
_cell.angle_alpha   90.00
_cell.angle_beta   90.00
_cell.angle_gamma   90.00
#
_symmetry.space_group_name_H-M   'P 1'
#
loop_
_entity.id
_entity.type
_entity.pdbx_description
1 polymer ?
#
loop_
_entity_poly.entity_id
_entity_poly.type
_entity_poly.pdbx_seq_one_letter_code
_entity_poly.pdbx_strand_id
1 'polypeptide(L)' 'GELAARGLLIDQWSLDDIGADLAWCGGAGSPTRVHRIQSIVLAGGAYREFEPTQESIGQLIGELIQDHTIG' A
#
# COMPACT_ATOMS: atom_id res chain seq x y z
N GLY A 1 32.38 -26.75 4.03
CA GLY A 1 31.74 -26.62 5.35
C GLY A 1 30.58 -27.60 5.46
N GLU A 2 30.20 -27.99 6.67
CA GLU A 2 29.15 -28.99 6.93
C GLU A 2 27.83 -28.70 6.19
N LEU A 3 27.42 -27.43 6.12
CA LEU A 3 26.19 -27.01 5.43
C LEU A 3 26.25 -27.25 3.91
N ALA A 4 27.39 -26.98 3.27
CA ALA A 4 27.57 -27.22 1.83
C ALA A 4 27.50 -28.72 1.51
N ALA A 5 28.12 -29.56 2.36
CA ALA A 5 28.07 -31.02 2.20
C ALA A 5 26.65 -31.58 2.34
N ARG A 6 25.78 -30.89 3.06
CA ARG A 6 24.36 -31.24 3.24
C ARG A 6 23.44 -30.60 2.19
N GLY A 7 23.96 -29.81 1.25
CA GLY A 7 23.16 -29.06 0.27
C GLY A 7 22.30 -27.95 0.89
N LEU A 8 22.66 -27.48 2.08
CA LEU A 8 21.92 -26.48 2.86
C LEU A 8 22.63 -25.11 2.90
N LEU A 9 23.74 -24.97 2.18
CA LEU A 9 24.41 -23.69 2.09
C LEU A 9 23.57 -22.74 1.22
N ILE A 10 23.23 -21.59 1.78
CA ILE A 10 22.63 -20.48 1.03
C ILE A 10 23.77 -19.52 0.73
N ASP A 11 24.09 -19.38 -0.55
CA ASP A 11 25.09 -18.42 -1.00
C ASP A 11 24.55 -17.00 -0.88
N GLN A 12 25.38 -16.11 -0.36
CA GLN A 12 25.08 -14.69 -0.22
C GLN A 12 25.93 -13.92 -1.21
N TRP A 13 25.28 -13.09 -2.02
CA TRP A 13 25.94 -12.16 -2.92
C TRP A 13 25.76 -10.73 -2.43
N SER A 14 26.84 -9.97 -2.47
CA SER A 14 26.89 -8.53 -2.34
C SER A 14 26.75 -7.86 -3.71
N LEU A 15 26.73 -6.53 -3.73
CA LEU A 15 26.67 -5.75 -4.98
C LEU A 15 27.92 -5.95 -5.85
N ASP A 16 29.08 -6.15 -5.22
CA ASP A 16 30.34 -6.39 -5.94
C ASP A 16 30.33 -7.77 -6.61
N ASP A 17 29.78 -8.78 -5.94
CA ASP A 17 29.70 -10.16 -6.45
C ASP A 17 28.89 -10.25 -7.76
N ILE A 18 27.94 -9.33 -7.94
CA ILE A 18 27.08 -9.27 -9.13
C ILE A 18 27.46 -8.14 -10.10
N GLY A 19 28.51 -7.35 -9.80
CA GLY A 19 28.95 -6.22 -10.62
C GLY A 19 27.87 -5.14 -10.78
N ALA A 20 27.09 -4.88 -9.74
CA ALA A 20 25.98 -3.93 -9.82
C ALA A 20 26.47 -2.48 -9.96
N ASP A 21 25.78 -1.70 -10.79
CA ASP A 21 25.98 -0.25 -10.85
C ASP A 21 25.34 0.41 -9.62
N LEU A 22 26.17 1.01 -8.77
CA LEU A 22 25.73 1.70 -7.56
C LEU A 22 24.81 2.88 -7.85
N ALA A 23 24.93 3.52 -9.02
CA ALA A 23 24.04 4.61 -9.42
C ALA A 23 22.59 4.14 -9.64
N TRP A 24 22.39 2.83 -9.86
CA TRP A 24 21.09 2.20 -10.05
C TRP A 24 20.58 1.45 -8.81
N CYS A 25 21.34 1.46 -7.72
CA CYS A 25 21.03 0.69 -6.52
C CYS A 25 20.53 1.57 -5.37
N GLY A 26 19.66 1.01 -4.53
CA GLY A 26 19.17 1.64 -3.31
C GLY A 26 18.52 3.01 -3.55
N GLY A 27 18.66 3.91 -2.57
CA GLY A 27 18.11 5.27 -2.68
C GLY A 27 18.77 6.15 -3.73
N ALA A 28 19.97 5.79 -4.20
CA ALA A 28 20.68 6.51 -5.25
C ALA A 28 20.05 6.25 -6.63
N GLY A 29 19.68 5.00 -6.90
CA GLY A 29 18.99 4.62 -8.14
C GLY A 29 17.47 4.80 -8.12
N SER A 30 16.88 5.12 -6.98
CA SER A 30 15.43 5.27 -6.88
C SER A 30 14.96 6.58 -7.54
N PRO A 31 14.07 6.52 -8.56
CA PRO A 31 13.52 7.72 -9.20
C PRO A 31 12.50 8.46 -8.31
N THR A 32 12.03 7.80 -7.25
CA THR A 32 11.10 8.36 -6.27
C THR A 32 11.73 8.41 -4.88
N ARG A 33 11.22 9.30 -4.03
CA ARG A 33 11.65 9.43 -2.64
C ARG A 33 10.46 9.68 -1.74
N VAL A 34 10.42 8.97 -0.61
CA VAL A 34 9.40 9.19 0.43
C VAL A 34 9.53 10.63 0.93
N HIS A 35 8.53 11.46 0.63
CA HIS A 35 8.51 12.86 1.03
C HIS A 35 8.02 13.05 2.46
N ARG A 36 7.00 12.28 2.86
CA ARG A 36 6.39 12.33 4.19
C ARG A 36 5.72 11.00 4.49
N ILE A 37 5.85 10.54 5.73
CA ILE A 37 5.09 9.41 6.25
C ILE A 37 3.98 9.98 7.13
N GLN A 38 2.74 9.58 6.87
CA GLN A 38 1.58 9.99 7.64
C GLN A 38 0.92 8.75 8.22
N SER A 39 0.76 8.73 9.55
CA SER A 39 -0.04 7.72 10.23
C SER A 39 -1.46 8.26 10.33
N ILE A 40 -2.40 7.64 9.61
CA ILE A 40 -3.81 7.97 9.71
C ILE A 40 -4.49 6.95 10.62
N VAL A 41 -5.24 7.46 11.60
CA VAL A 41 -6.20 6.64 12.36
C VAL A 41 -7.52 6.74 11.61
N LEU A 42 -8.00 5.61 11.09
CA LEU A 42 -9.34 5.54 10.51
C LEU A 42 -10.35 5.64 11.67
N ALA A 43 -10.86 6.84 11.93
CA ALA A 43 -12.08 6.98 12.73
C ALA A 43 -13.22 6.31 11.94
N GLY A 44 -13.98 5.42 12.59
CA GLY A 44 -15.08 4.71 11.95
C GLY A 44 -16.02 5.67 11.21
N GLY A 45 -16.40 5.30 9.99
CA GLY A 45 -17.25 6.12 9.13
C GLY A 45 -18.57 6.48 9.81
N ALA A 46 -19.15 7.61 9.42
CA ALA A 46 -20.49 7.99 9.85
C ALA A 46 -21.48 6.90 9.40
N TYR A 47 -22.04 6.15 10.35
CA TYR A 47 -23.14 5.23 10.09
C TYR A 47 -24.44 6.02 10.08
N ARG A 48 -25.22 5.87 9.02
CA ARG A 48 -26.56 6.44 8.90
C ARG A 48 -27.54 5.37 8.43
N GLU A 49 -28.66 5.29 9.11
CA GLU A 49 -29.76 4.39 8.79
C GLU A 49 -30.87 5.15 8.06
N PHE A 50 -31.52 4.49 7.12
CA PHE A 50 -32.60 5.03 6.33
C PHE A 50 -33.81 4.11 6.45
N GLU A 51 -34.97 4.69 6.74
CA GLU A 51 -36.23 3.94 6.78
C GLU A 51 -36.58 3.40 5.38
N PRO A 52 -37.32 2.28 5.27
CA PRO A 52 -37.70 1.68 3.99
C PRO A 52 -38.86 2.45 3.34
N THR A 53 -38.66 3.74 3.09
CA THR A 53 -39.63 4.65 2.46
C THR A 53 -39.06 5.26 1.17
N GLN A 54 -39.94 5.64 0.26
CA GLN A 54 -39.53 6.25 -1.01
C GLN A 54 -38.75 7.57 -0.80
N GLU A 55 -39.13 8.35 0.21
CA GLU A 55 -38.45 9.60 0.56
C GLU A 55 -37.03 9.35 1.06
N SER A 56 -36.86 8.38 1.97
CA SER A 56 -35.55 8.02 2.52
C SER A 56 -34.60 7.43 1.46
N ILE A 57 -35.12 6.72 0.45
CA ILE A 57 -34.32 6.28 -0.70
C ILE A 57 -33.77 7.49 -1.49
N GLY A 58 -34.58 8.53 -1.70
CA GLY A 58 -34.12 9.74 -2.38
C GLY A 58 -33.01 10.46 -1.61
N GLN A 59 -33.11 10.51 -0.28
CA GLN A 59 -32.07 11.06 0.59
C GLN A 59 -30.77 10.24 0.52
N LEU A 60 -30.87 8.91 0.58
CA LEU A 60 -29.72 8.01 0.44
C LEU A 60 -28.98 8.25 -0.89
N ILE A 61 -29.71 8.31 -2.01
CA ILE A 61 -29.11 8.54 -3.33
C ILE A 61 -28.42 9.91 -3.38
N GLY A 62 -29.06 10.96 -2.85
CA GLY A 62 -28.48 12.30 -2.79
C GLY A 62 -27.15 12.33 -2.02
N GLU A 63 -27.08 11.66 -0.87
CA GLU A 63 -25.87 11.55 -0.06
C GLU A 63 -24.76 10.78 -0.79
N LEU A 64 -25.07 9.65 -1.40
CA LEU A 64 -24.06 8.85 -2.12
C LEU A 64 -23.45 9.58 -3.33
N ILE A 65 -24.23 10.44 -3.99
CA ILE A 65 -23.74 11.30 -5.07
C ILE A 65 -22.82 12.40 -4.51
N GLN A 66 -23.25 13.07 -3.43
CA GLN A 66 -22.47 14.13 -2.78
C GLN A 66 -21.12 13.60 -2.27
N ASP A 67 -21.11 12.40 -1.69
CA ASP A 67 -19.92 11.76 -1.16
C ASP A 67 -19.05 11.12 -2.26
N HIS A 68 -19.39 11.31 -3.54
CA HIS A 68 -18.70 10.72 -4.69
C HIS A 68 -18.54 9.18 -4.57
N THR A 69 -19.48 8.53 -3.89
CA THR A 69 -19.52 7.08 -3.72
C THR A 69 -20.18 6.41 -4.93
N ILE A 70 -21.18 7.07 -5.53
CA ILE A 70 -21.77 6.69 -6.81
C ILE A 70 -21.84 7.90 -7.74
N GLY A 71 -21.22 7.79 -8.93
CA GLY A 71 -21.10 8.89 -9.90
C GLY A 71 -19.84 8.79 -10.72
#